data_AF-A0A495V7N9-F1
#
_entry.id   AF-A0A495V7N9-F1
#
_cell.length_a   1.000
_cell.length_b   1.000
_cell.length_c   1.000
_cell.angle_alpha   90.00
_cell.angle_beta   90.00
_cell.angle_gamma   90.00
#
_symmetry.space_group_name_H-M   'P 1'
#
loop_
_entity.id
_entity.type
_entity.pdbx_description
1 polymer ?
#
loop_
_entity_poly.entity_id
_entity_poly.type
_entity_poly.pdbx_seq_one_letter_code
_entity_poly.pdbx_strand_id
1 'polypeptide(L)'
;MTLKTAARPAPGLPSGMTLSIAVGEPVSSGHLESASSVLATLPSVGARISPAKLTEMLEALLACDLDAAARLRILHAWKTPLLDACEHLGEETGARTGGPGSLFEGRLYRLMFRNLAAAIEQAADRQRAPDADLNAWAVRNLFHFFQHQIRHAARLQIPLPAGSWRDLHALSVRLVVSTRYLRAPEGSREAGLDVAHQGVKSIELRYKEVLLLGLIAQVFVTAIRDHLQGLRTWAVETRLENPFGLTGQRGLWLVDLADDAPPCECTGPLSPDFRGWVLFPPEDFVRMLDSARLSEAFARDRGVCPSTC
;
A
#
# COMPACT_ATOMS: atom_id res chain seq x y z
N MET A 1 -22.55 43.27 -5.10
CA MET A 1 -23.95 42.98 -5.49
C MET A 1 -24.32 41.62 -4.96
N THR A 2 -25.32 41.56 -4.09
CA THR A 2 -25.76 40.38 -3.34
C THR A 2 -27.00 39.78 -3.99
N LEU A 3 -26.94 38.51 -4.38
CA LEU A 3 -28.12 37.70 -4.67
C LEU A 3 -28.21 36.59 -3.61
N LYS A 4 -29.20 36.72 -2.73
CA LYS A 4 -29.65 35.70 -1.79
C LYS A 4 -30.74 34.88 -2.48
N THR A 5 -30.57 33.57 -2.51
CA THR A 5 -31.67 32.62 -2.70
C THR A 5 -31.76 31.72 -1.49
N ALA A 6 -32.86 31.87 -0.75
CA ALA A 6 -33.21 31.08 0.41
C ALA A 6 -33.95 29.82 -0.04
N ALA A 7 -33.49 28.65 0.42
CA ALA A 7 -34.28 27.43 0.47
C ALA A 7 -34.26 26.89 1.91
N ARG A 8 -35.44 26.52 2.39
CA ARG A 8 -35.75 26.06 3.76
C ARG A 8 -35.02 24.74 4.10
N PRO A 9 -34.58 24.54 5.36
CA PRO A 9 -33.96 23.28 5.79
C PRO A 9 -35.01 22.24 6.21
N ALA A 10 -34.71 20.95 5.96
CA ALA A 10 -35.31 19.83 6.68
C ALA A 10 -34.61 19.67 8.05
N PRO A 11 -35.32 19.31 9.13
CA PRO A 11 -34.75 19.29 10.47
C PRO A 11 -33.97 18.00 10.71
N GLY A 12 -32.73 18.09 11.21
CA GLY A 12 -32.05 16.95 11.85
C GLY A 12 -30.59 16.66 11.49
N LEU A 13 -29.90 17.47 10.69
CA LEU A 13 -28.46 17.31 10.46
C LEU A 13 -27.71 18.63 10.70
N PRO A 14 -26.56 18.62 11.40
CA PRO A 14 -25.74 19.82 11.56
C PRO A 14 -25.24 20.26 10.18
N SER A 15 -25.77 21.38 9.70
CA SER A 15 -25.32 22.04 8.48
C SER A 15 -24.08 22.89 8.78
N GLY A 16 -23.03 22.73 7.98
CA GLY A 16 -21.91 23.67 7.90
C GLY A 16 -20.60 23.23 8.54
N MET A 17 -20.00 22.13 8.08
CA MET A 17 -18.54 21.98 8.15
C MET A 17 -17.92 22.38 6.80
N THR A 18 -17.65 23.67 6.63
CA THR A 18 -16.64 24.14 5.69
C THR A 18 -15.27 23.77 6.26
N LEU A 19 -14.63 22.73 5.71
CA LEU A 19 -13.23 22.41 6.02
C LEU A 19 -12.33 23.50 5.45
N SER A 20 -12.00 24.49 6.28
CA SER A 20 -10.90 25.42 6.01
C SER A 20 -9.63 24.81 6.57
N ILE A 21 -8.77 24.27 5.72
CA ILE A 21 -7.45 23.81 6.11
C ILE A 21 -6.59 25.06 6.29
N ALA A 22 -6.26 25.40 7.54
CA ALA A 22 -5.28 26.45 7.83
C ALA A 22 -3.90 25.98 7.35
N VAL A 23 -3.42 26.58 6.26
CA VAL A 23 -2.03 26.46 5.81
C VAL A 23 -1.19 27.34 6.74
N GLY A 24 -0.26 26.74 7.48
CA GLY A 24 0.68 27.47 8.34
C GLY A 24 1.52 28.46 7.56
N GLU A 25 2.05 29.46 8.25
CA GLU A 25 2.72 30.66 7.71
C GLU A 25 3.80 30.38 6.64
N PRO A 26 3.93 31.28 5.64
CA PRO A 26 4.73 31.02 4.44
C PRO A 26 6.20 31.36 4.65
N VAL A 27 7.08 30.48 4.21
CA VAL A 27 8.42 30.87 3.75
C VAL A 27 8.54 30.43 2.30
N SER A 28 8.79 31.42 1.43
CA SER A 28 9.04 31.36 -0.02
C SER A 28 7.81 31.34 -0.94
N SER A 29 7.56 32.51 -1.56
CA SER A 29 6.34 32.92 -2.27
C SER A 29 6.32 32.66 -3.79
N GLY A 30 7.32 32.00 -4.37
CA GLY A 30 7.37 31.75 -5.83
C GLY A 30 6.72 30.44 -6.30
N HIS A 31 6.69 29.40 -5.46
CA HIS A 31 6.25 28.05 -5.85
C HIS A 31 4.85 27.66 -5.34
N LEU A 32 4.30 28.45 -4.40
CA LEU A 32 2.99 28.23 -3.78
C LEU A 32 1.81 28.46 -4.74
N GLU A 33 1.96 29.31 -5.77
CA GLU A 33 0.87 29.60 -6.72
C GLU A 33 0.49 28.38 -7.56
N SER A 34 1.47 27.55 -7.95
CA SER A 34 1.22 26.34 -8.73
C SER A 34 0.55 25.25 -7.88
N ALA A 35 1.00 25.06 -6.64
CA ALA A 35 0.36 24.14 -5.69
C ALA A 35 -1.05 24.61 -5.29
N SER A 36 -1.22 25.92 -5.09
CA SER A 36 -2.52 26.54 -4.80
C SER A 36 -3.50 26.39 -5.97
N SER A 37 -3.04 26.50 -7.23
CA SER A 37 -3.89 26.24 -8.39
C SER A 37 -4.33 24.76 -8.50
N VAL A 38 -3.44 23.81 -8.18
CA VAL A 38 -3.78 22.38 -8.15
C VAL A 38 -4.77 22.11 -7.03
N LEU A 39 -4.56 22.71 -5.85
CA LEU A 39 -5.44 22.64 -4.69
C LEU A 39 -6.80 23.33 -4.92
N ALA A 40 -6.86 24.39 -5.72
CA ALA A 40 -8.07 25.11 -6.08
C ALA A 40 -8.92 24.36 -7.13
N THR A 41 -8.29 23.48 -7.93
CA THR A 41 -8.99 22.59 -8.86
C THR A 41 -9.47 21.27 -8.22
N LEU A 42 -9.26 21.11 -6.91
CA LEU A 42 -9.70 19.89 -6.23
C LEU A 42 -11.22 19.85 -6.20
N PRO A 43 -11.84 18.82 -6.77
CA PRO A 43 -13.28 18.66 -6.72
C PRO A 43 -13.69 18.59 -5.25
N SER A 44 -14.77 19.29 -4.91
CA SER A 44 -15.39 19.15 -3.60
C SER A 44 -15.68 17.67 -3.33
N VAL A 45 -15.45 17.22 -2.10
CA VAL A 45 -15.83 15.89 -1.63
C VAL A 45 -17.29 15.62 -2.05
N GLY A 46 -17.50 14.67 -2.98
CA GLY A 46 -18.82 14.32 -3.52
C GLY A 46 -19.07 14.63 -5.01
N ALA A 47 -18.17 15.33 -5.70
CA ALA A 47 -18.26 15.45 -7.16
C ALA A 47 -17.87 14.11 -7.84
N ARG A 48 -18.60 13.69 -8.89
CA ARG A 48 -18.19 12.53 -9.71
C ARG A 48 -16.94 12.92 -10.50
N ILE A 49 -15.77 12.46 -10.04
CA ILE A 49 -14.48 12.68 -10.72
C ILE A 49 -14.24 11.50 -11.66
N SER A 50 -13.90 11.77 -12.92
CA SER A 50 -13.52 10.69 -13.84
C SER A 50 -12.20 10.03 -13.39
N PRO A 51 -12.01 8.72 -13.61
CA PRO A 51 -10.77 8.02 -13.25
C PRO A 51 -9.51 8.60 -13.91
N ALA A 52 -9.63 9.09 -15.15
CA ALA A 52 -8.55 9.79 -15.84
C ALA A 52 -8.15 11.07 -15.09
N LYS A 53 -9.14 11.85 -14.63
CA LYS A 53 -8.88 13.07 -13.87
C LYS A 53 -8.24 12.78 -12.50
N LEU A 54 -8.68 11.72 -11.81
CA LEU A 54 -8.04 11.27 -10.57
C LEU A 54 -6.58 10.87 -10.78
N THR A 55 -6.28 10.21 -11.89
CA THR A 55 -4.92 9.83 -12.27
C THR A 55 -4.05 11.06 -12.46
N GLU A 56 -4.49 12.01 -13.29
CA GLU A 56 -3.78 13.29 -13.52
C GLU A 56 -3.53 14.04 -12.20
N MET A 57 -4.53 14.08 -11.32
CA MET A 57 -4.42 14.78 -10.04
C MET A 57 -3.41 14.13 -9.10
N LEU A 58 -3.38 12.79 -9.01
CA LEU A 58 -2.40 12.07 -8.19
C LEU A 58 -0.98 12.19 -8.76
N GLU A 59 -0.83 12.28 -10.07
CA GLU A 59 0.46 12.54 -10.73
C GLU A 59 0.95 13.96 -10.49
N ALA A 60 0.07 14.95 -10.65
CA ALA A 60 0.36 16.33 -10.31
C ALA A 60 0.75 16.45 -8.83
N LEU A 61 -0.02 15.82 -7.94
CA LEU A 61 0.29 15.79 -6.51
C LEU A 61 1.67 15.18 -6.25
N LEU A 62 2.03 14.07 -6.91
CA LEU A 62 3.34 13.42 -6.76
C LEU A 62 4.48 14.35 -7.19
N ALA A 63 4.28 15.15 -8.24
CA ALA A 63 5.27 16.11 -8.75
C ALA A 63 5.32 17.44 -7.98
N CYS A 64 4.25 17.82 -7.26
CA CYS A 64 4.22 19.05 -6.49
C CYS A 64 5.17 19.02 -5.28
N ASP A 65 5.90 20.10 -5.04
CA ASP A 65 6.65 20.29 -3.79
C ASP A 65 5.68 20.76 -2.68
N LEU A 66 5.07 19.77 -2.02
CA LEU A 66 4.24 19.96 -0.83
C LEU A 66 4.96 19.43 0.39
N ASP A 67 4.71 20.04 1.55
CA ASP A 67 5.09 19.43 2.81
C ASP A 67 4.29 18.13 3.05
N ALA A 68 4.87 17.25 3.88
CA ALA A 68 4.31 15.94 4.17
C ALA A 68 2.89 16.03 4.78
N ALA A 69 2.63 17.00 5.66
CA ALA A 69 1.34 17.14 6.32
C ALA A 69 0.24 17.59 5.34
N ALA A 70 0.52 18.55 4.48
CA ALA A 70 -0.37 19.00 3.42
C ALA A 70 -0.69 17.83 2.46
N ARG A 71 0.34 17.13 1.98
CA ARG A 71 0.18 15.94 1.13
C ARG A 71 -0.70 14.88 1.79
N LEU A 72 -0.44 14.53 3.05
CA LEU A 72 -1.24 13.53 3.77
C LEU A 72 -2.70 13.95 3.97
N ARG A 73 -2.98 15.22 4.27
CA ARG A 73 -4.37 15.70 4.41
C ARG A 73 -5.16 15.55 3.10
N ILE A 74 -4.54 15.86 1.97
CA ILE A 74 -5.15 15.70 0.64
C ILE A 74 -5.42 14.22 0.37
N LEU A 75 -4.43 13.36 0.55
CA LEU A 75 -4.57 11.90 0.36
C LEU A 75 -5.62 11.31 1.30
N HIS A 76 -5.69 11.79 2.54
CA HIS A 76 -6.70 11.38 3.51
C HIS A 76 -8.11 11.71 3.02
N ALA A 77 -8.33 12.93 2.53
CA ALA A 77 -9.61 13.36 2.00
C ALA A 77 -10.01 12.57 0.72
N TRP A 78 -9.04 12.13 -0.09
CA TRP A 78 -9.32 11.45 -1.36
C TRP A 78 -9.40 9.94 -1.27
N LYS A 79 -9.06 9.33 -0.14
CA LYS A 79 -9.10 7.88 0.01
C LYS A 79 -10.46 7.31 -0.40
N THR A 80 -11.55 7.81 0.19
CA THR A 80 -12.90 7.30 -0.09
C THR A 80 -13.31 7.55 -1.55
N PRO A 81 -13.24 8.78 -2.09
CA PRO A 81 -13.53 9.02 -3.50
C PRO A 81 -12.73 8.14 -4.48
N LEU A 82 -11.47 7.85 -4.16
CA LEU A 82 -10.62 6.98 -4.97
C LEU A 82 -11.09 5.54 -4.93
N LEU A 83 -11.39 5.01 -3.74
CA LEU A 83 -11.91 3.64 -3.59
C LEU A 83 -13.27 3.49 -4.28
N ASP A 84 -14.17 4.46 -4.13
CA ASP A 84 -15.47 4.47 -4.81
C ASP A 84 -15.26 4.45 -6.33
N ALA A 85 -14.36 5.28 -6.87
CA ALA A 85 -14.07 5.30 -8.31
C ALA A 85 -13.50 3.96 -8.82
N CYS A 86 -12.67 3.28 -8.02
CA CYS A 86 -12.16 1.94 -8.34
C CYS A 86 -13.27 0.88 -8.35
N GLU A 87 -14.23 0.94 -7.43
CA GLU A 87 -15.36 0.01 -7.38
C GLU A 87 -16.25 0.14 -8.63
N HIS A 88 -16.60 1.38 -9.02
CA HIS A 88 -17.41 1.63 -10.22
C HIS A 88 -16.71 1.17 -11.51
N LEU A 89 -15.38 1.36 -11.60
CA LEU A 89 -14.59 0.83 -12.72
C LEU A 89 -14.65 -0.69 -12.83
N GLY A 90 -14.66 -1.39 -11.69
CA GLY A 90 -14.76 -2.83 -11.62
C GLY A 90 -16.12 -3.38 -12.02
N GLU A 91 -17.20 -2.63 -11.79
CA GLU A 91 -18.57 -2.99 -12.18
C GLU A 91 -18.83 -2.75 -13.68
N GLU A 92 -18.39 -1.61 -14.22
CA GLU A 92 -18.58 -1.24 -15.63
C GLU A 92 -17.85 -2.17 -16.60
N THR A 93 -16.77 -2.83 -16.16
CA THR A 93 -15.96 -3.72 -16.98
C THR A 93 -16.43 -5.18 -17.00
N GLY A 94 -17.52 -5.51 -16.30
CA GLY A 94 -18.28 -6.77 -16.39
C GLY A 94 -17.49 -7.97 -16.92
N ALA A 95 -16.76 -8.67 -16.05
CA ALA A 95 -16.09 -9.95 -16.30
C ALA A 95 -15.15 -10.03 -17.54
N ARG A 96 -14.87 -8.92 -18.25
CA ARG A 96 -13.89 -8.89 -19.34
C ARG A 96 -12.54 -8.52 -18.78
N THR A 97 -11.76 -9.56 -18.48
CA THR A 97 -10.32 -9.49 -18.17
C THR A 97 -9.61 -8.64 -19.24
N GLY A 98 -9.07 -7.48 -18.85
CA GLY A 98 -8.19 -6.67 -19.69
C GLY A 98 -8.81 -5.43 -20.38
N GLY A 99 -10.00 -4.99 -19.98
CA GLY A 99 -10.56 -3.72 -20.47
C GLY A 99 -9.73 -2.49 -20.05
N PRO A 100 -9.81 -1.35 -20.79
CA PRO A 100 -9.07 -0.14 -20.44
C PRO A 100 -9.30 0.34 -19.00
N GLY A 101 -10.55 0.23 -18.51
CA GLY A 101 -10.96 0.57 -17.14
C GLY A 101 -10.17 -0.17 -16.05
N SER A 102 -9.80 -1.43 -16.29
CA SER A 102 -9.08 -2.24 -15.32
C SER A 102 -7.60 -1.85 -15.23
N LEU A 103 -7.01 -1.29 -16.29
CA LEU A 103 -5.65 -0.72 -16.21
C LEU A 103 -5.61 0.60 -15.41
N PHE A 104 -6.70 1.37 -15.42
CA PHE A 104 -6.80 2.60 -14.62
C PHE A 104 -6.83 2.31 -13.12
N GLU A 105 -7.59 1.30 -12.69
CA GLU A 105 -7.69 0.90 -11.27
C GLU A 105 -6.30 0.57 -10.68
N GLY A 106 -5.51 -0.27 -11.36
CA GLY A 106 -4.14 -0.60 -10.94
C GLY A 106 -3.20 0.61 -10.87
N ARG A 107 -3.35 1.57 -11.81
CA ARG A 107 -2.57 2.81 -11.81
C ARG A 107 -2.93 3.72 -10.64
N LEU A 108 -4.22 3.84 -10.30
CA LEU A 108 -4.68 4.63 -9.16
C LEU A 108 -4.11 4.09 -7.84
N TYR A 109 -4.14 2.77 -7.62
CA TYR A 109 -3.54 2.17 -6.43
C TYR A 109 -2.04 2.43 -6.34
N ARG A 110 -1.32 2.29 -7.46
CA ARG A 110 0.12 2.55 -7.52
C ARG A 110 0.46 4.03 -7.23
N LEU A 111 -0.29 4.97 -7.79
CA LEU A 111 -0.07 6.39 -7.56
C LEU A 111 -0.38 6.80 -6.12
N MET A 112 -1.44 6.25 -5.53
CA MET A 112 -1.77 6.45 -4.12
C MET A 112 -0.66 5.90 -3.21
N PHE A 113 -0.16 4.69 -3.48
CA PHE A 113 0.98 4.12 -2.78
C PHE A 113 2.22 5.03 -2.85
N ARG A 114 2.61 5.49 -4.06
CA ARG A 114 3.79 6.34 -4.25
C ARG A 114 3.65 7.69 -3.56
N ASN A 115 2.46 8.30 -3.59
CA ASN A 115 2.19 9.55 -2.88
C ASN A 115 2.29 9.39 -1.36
N LEU A 116 1.76 8.29 -0.80
CA LEU A 116 1.89 7.97 0.62
C LEU A 116 3.36 7.71 1.00
N ALA A 117 4.09 6.95 0.18
CA ALA A 117 5.51 6.68 0.38
C ALA A 117 6.31 7.99 0.43
N ALA A 118 6.14 8.85 -0.58
CA ALA A 118 6.81 10.15 -0.63
C ALA A 118 6.51 11.02 0.61
N ALA A 119 5.25 11.05 1.07
CA ALA A 119 4.88 11.80 2.27
C ALA A 119 5.57 11.26 3.54
N ILE A 120 5.63 9.94 3.68
CA ILE A 120 6.27 9.25 4.81
C ILE A 120 7.78 9.51 4.80
N GLU A 121 8.43 9.44 3.64
CA GLU A 121 9.86 9.71 3.49
C GLU A 121 10.19 11.17 3.82
N GLN A 122 9.41 12.13 3.29
CA GLN A 122 9.57 13.55 3.61
C GLN A 122 9.40 13.84 5.11
N ALA A 123 8.47 13.17 5.77
CA ALA A 123 8.26 13.30 7.21
C ALA A 123 9.44 12.74 8.03
N ALA A 124 10.05 11.65 7.56
CA ALA A 124 11.23 11.06 8.20
C ALA A 124 12.47 11.96 8.07
N ASP A 125 12.69 12.54 6.89
CA ASP A 125 13.89 13.35 6.61
C ASP A 125 13.87 14.71 7.31
N ARG A 126 12.70 15.37 7.39
CA ARG A 126 12.58 16.74 7.92
C ARG A 126 12.41 16.81 9.44
N GLN A 127 12.37 15.68 10.15
CA GLN A 127 12.11 15.54 11.60
C GLN A 127 10.88 16.27 12.16
N ARG A 128 10.07 16.89 11.30
CA ARG A 128 8.79 17.51 11.65
C ARG A 128 7.70 16.55 11.26
N ALA A 129 7.44 15.60 12.15
CA ALA A 129 6.39 14.61 11.92
C ALA A 129 5.05 15.35 11.75
N PRO A 130 4.25 14.99 10.72
CA PRO A 130 2.85 15.34 10.71
C PRO A 130 2.18 14.79 11.98
N ASP A 131 0.97 15.25 12.26
CA ASP A 131 0.11 14.70 13.32
C ASP A 131 0.25 13.17 13.39
N ALA A 132 0.50 12.65 14.59
CA ALA A 132 0.81 11.23 14.82
C ALA A 132 -0.29 10.32 14.25
N ASP A 133 -1.54 10.78 14.31
CA ASP A 133 -2.70 10.08 13.76
C ASP A 133 -2.67 10.02 12.23
N LEU A 134 -2.26 11.11 11.57
CA LEU A 134 -2.10 11.17 10.11
C LEU A 134 -0.96 10.26 9.65
N ASN A 135 0.14 10.20 10.39
CA ASN A 135 1.25 9.30 10.05
C ASN A 135 0.86 7.83 10.22
N ALA A 136 0.23 7.47 11.35
CA ALA A 136 -0.28 6.12 11.57
C ALA A 136 -1.33 5.70 10.53
N TRP A 137 -2.18 6.65 10.12
CA TRP A 137 -3.09 6.47 8.98
C TRP A 137 -2.32 6.22 7.67
N ALA A 138 -1.29 7.01 7.38
CA ALA A 138 -0.53 6.90 6.13
C ALA A 138 0.13 5.54 5.99
N VAL A 139 0.85 5.09 7.02
CA VAL A 139 1.51 3.77 7.07
C VAL A 139 0.49 2.64 6.86
N ARG A 140 -0.65 2.68 7.58
CA ARG A 140 -1.70 1.67 7.43
C ARG A 140 -2.24 1.62 5.99
N ASN A 141 -2.50 2.79 5.40
CA ASN A 141 -3.08 2.85 4.06
C ASN A 141 -2.06 2.52 2.96
N LEU A 142 -0.78 2.76 3.18
CA LEU A 142 0.27 2.37 2.25
C LEU A 142 0.24 0.86 1.97
N PHE A 143 0.27 0.04 3.03
CA PHE A 143 0.16 -1.41 2.88
C PHE A 143 -1.21 -1.82 2.30
N HIS A 144 -2.29 -1.14 2.71
CA HIS A 144 -3.62 -1.41 2.19
C HIS A 144 -3.72 -1.22 0.67
N PHE A 145 -3.18 -0.12 0.13
CA PHE A 145 -3.17 0.14 -1.31
C PHE A 145 -2.28 -0.85 -2.06
N PHE A 146 -1.17 -1.28 -1.47
CA PHE A 146 -0.34 -2.32 -2.07
C PHE A 146 -1.07 -3.68 -2.11
N GLN A 147 -1.80 -4.04 -1.04
CA GLN A 147 -2.63 -5.26 -1.03
C GLN A 147 -3.71 -5.22 -2.12
N HIS A 148 -4.36 -4.08 -2.32
CA HIS A 148 -5.31 -3.88 -3.43
C HIS A 148 -4.62 -4.05 -4.78
N GLN A 149 -3.42 -3.49 -4.94
CA GLN A 149 -2.63 -3.63 -6.15
C GLN A 149 -2.33 -5.10 -6.48
N ILE A 150 -1.91 -5.91 -5.49
CA ILE A 150 -1.68 -7.35 -5.66
C ILE A 150 -2.96 -8.08 -6.06
N ARG A 151 -4.06 -7.86 -5.31
CA ARG A 151 -5.35 -8.52 -5.59
C ARG A 151 -5.89 -8.17 -6.96
N HIS A 152 -5.76 -6.90 -7.34
CA HIS A 152 -6.14 -6.40 -8.64
C HIS A 152 -5.34 -7.06 -9.77
N ALA A 153 -4.00 -7.07 -9.64
CA ALA A 153 -3.10 -7.68 -10.61
C ALA A 153 -3.40 -9.18 -10.79
N ALA A 154 -3.59 -9.91 -9.68
CA ALA A 154 -3.92 -11.32 -9.73
C ALA A 154 -5.31 -11.59 -10.32
N ARG A 155 -6.34 -10.83 -9.94
CA ARG A 155 -7.71 -10.94 -10.50
C ARG A 155 -7.68 -10.85 -12.03
N LEU A 156 -6.85 -9.97 -12.58
CA LEU A 156 -6.71 -9.75 -14.02
C LEU A 156 -5.61 -10.59 -14.67
N GLN A 157 -4.87 -11.37 -13.88
CA GLN A 157 -3.70 -12.14 -14.33
C GLN A 157 -2.64 -11.28 -15.05
N ILE A 158 -2.47 -10.04 -14.60
CA ILE A 158 -1.46 -9.12 -15.12
C ILE A 158 -0.31 -8.97 -14.13
N PRO A 159 0.92 -8.65 -14.60
CA PRO A 159 1.99 -8.31 -13.69
C PRO A 159 1.68 -7.00 -12.95
N LEU A 160 2.26 -6.87 -11.75
CA LEU A 160 2.29 -5.57 -11.08
C LEU A 160 3.12 -4.57 -11.92
N PRO A 161 2.77 -3.27 -11.88
CA PRO A 161 3.62 -2.20 -12.37
C PRO A 161 5.08 -2.35 -11.90
N ALA A 162 6.03 -2.10 -12.79
CA ALA A 162 7.45 -2.19 -12.48
C ALA A 162 7.85 -1.29 -11.28
N GLY A 163 8.81 -1.79 -10.50
CA GLY A 163 9.31 -1.21 -9.27
C GLY A 163 8.38 -1.33 -8.06
N SER A 164 7.21 -1.99 -8.17
CA SER A 164 6.24 -2.04 -7.07
C SER A 164 6.81 -2.75 -5.84
N TRP A 165 7.35 -3.95 -6.00
CA TRP A 165 7.95 -4.70 -4.91
C TRP A 165 9.22 -4.05 -4.40
N ARG A 166 10.08 -3.57 -5.30
CA ARG A 166 11.31 -2.89 -4.90
C ARG A 166 11.03 -1.66 -4.02
N ASP A 167 10.04 -0.85 -4.39
CA ASP A 167 9.66 0.32 -3.59
C ASP A 167 9.09 -0.09 -2.22
N LEU A 168 8.26 -1.13 -2.18
CA LEU A 168 7.72 -1.66 -0.93
C LEU A 168 8.84 -2.17 -0.02
N HIS A 169 9.78 -2.95 -0.55
CA HIS A 169 10.90 -3.53 0.18
C HIS A 169 11.77 -2.43 0.77
N ALA A 170 12.19 -1.46 -0.06
CA ALA A 170 13.01 -0.33 0.36
C ALA A 170 12.33 0.50 1.46
N LEU A 171 11.04 0.79 1.31
CA LEU A 171 10.29 1.56 2.29
C LEU A 171 10.10 0.78 3.59
N SER A 172 9.80 -0.52 3.51
CA SER A 172 9.57 -1.37 4.70
C SER A 172 10.84 -1.51 5.53
N VAL A 173 11.99 -1.72 4.88
CA VAL A 173 13.31 -1.69 5.55
C VAL A 173 13.51 -0.36 6.26
N ARG A 174 13.29 0.77 5.56
CA ARG A 174 13.48 2.09 6.14
C ARG A 174 12.57 2.33 7.33
N LEU A 175 11.29 1.98 7.23
CA LEU A 175 10.31 2.15 8.31
C LEU A 175 10.65 1.30 9.53
N VAL A 176 11.04 0.03 9.34
CA VAL A 176 11.45 -0.86 10.44
C VAL A 176 12.75 -0.40 11.08
N VAL A 177 13.74 0.04 10.30
CA VAL A 177 15.02 0.54 10.83
C VAL A 177 14.80 1.88 11.56
N SER A 178 14.11 2.83 10.94
CA SER A 178 13.91 4.18 11.50
C SER A 178 13.13 4.16 12.82
N THR A 179 12.15 3.25 12.96
CA THR A 179 11.39 3.08 14.20
C THR A 179 12.19 2.37 15.30
N ARG A 180 13.17 1.51 14.94
CA ARG A 180 14.09 0.89 15.91
C ARG A 180 15.16 1.85 16.44
N TYR A 181 15.50 2.90 15.70
CA TYR A 181 16.55 3.87 16.06
C TYR A 181 16.02 5.29 16.33
N LEU A 182 14.75 5.42 16.72
CA LEU A 182 14.21 6.72 17.12
C LEU A 182 15.06 7.28 18.28
N ARG A 183 15.90 8.29 18.00
CA ARG A 183 16.63 9.03 19.03
C ARG A 183 15.58 9.74 19.87
N ALA A 184 15.24 9.18 21.03
CA ALA A 184 14.48 9.90 22.03
C ALA A 184 15.22 11.21 22.33
N PRO A 185 14.56 12.38 22.28
CA PRO A 185 15.16 13.59 22.81
C PRO A 185 15.48 13.33 24.28
N GLU A 186 16.70 13.68 24.67
CA GLU A 186 17.23 13.51 26.02
C GLU A 186 16.25 14.13 27.03
N GLY A 187 15.41 13.32 27.67
CA GLY A 187 14.46 13.82 28.66
C GLY A 187 13.25 12.94 28.98
N SER A 188 12.86 11.97 28.15
CA SER A 188 11.68 11.12 28.45
C SER A 188 11.92 9.67 28.04
N ARG A 189 12.60 8.92 28.92
CA ARG A 189 13.14 7.59 28.61
C ARG A 189 12.20 6.40 28.91
N GLU A 190 11.12 6.59 29.66
CA GLU A 190 10.26 5.47 30.08
C GLU A 190 8.93 5.35 29.31
N ALA A 191 8.32 6.45 28.86
CA ALA A 191 7.05 6.38 28.11
C ALA A 191 7.23 6.21 26.58
N GLY A 192 8.43 6.49 26.04
CA GLY A 192 8.69 6.50 24.59
C GLY A 192 9.09 5.15 23.99
N LEU A 193 9.60 4.21 24.79
CA LEU A 193 10.09 2.92 24.31
C LEU A 193 8.95 1.99 23.87
N ASP A 194 7.86 1.93 24.64
CA ASP A 194 6.71 1.05 24.34
C ASP A 194 5.95 1.49 23.08
N VAL A 195 5.76 2.80 22.90
CA VAL A 195 5.05 3.34 21.72
C VAL A 195 5.86 3.09 20.43
N ALA A 196 7.18 3.30 20.47
CA ALA A 196 8.05 3.02 19.34
C ALA A 196 8.05 1.52 19.01
N HIS A 197 8.16 0.66 20.03
CA HIS A 197 8.17 -0.80 19.85
C HIS A 197 6.84 -1.33 19.29
N GLN A 198 5.70 -0.77 19.72
CA GLN A 198 4.39 -1.12 19.19
C GLN A 198 4.17 -0.63 17.75
N GLY A 199 4.75 0.52 17.38
CA GLY A 199 4.81 1.01 16.01
C GLY A 199 5.59 0.08 15.07
N VAL A 200 6.78 -0.36 15.50
CA VAL A 200 7.63 -1.32 14.74
C VAL A 200 6.87 -2.62 14.49
N LYS A 201 6.27 -3.20 15.54
CA LYS A 201 5.51 -4.45 15.44
C LYS A 201 4.33 -4.33 14.48
N SER A 202 3.67 -3.18 14.47
CA SER A 202 2.56 -2.90 13.55
C SER A 202 3.04 -2.86 12.08
N ILE A 203 4.16 -2.19 11.79
CA ILE A 203 4.73 -2.11 10.43
C ILE A 203 5.19 -3.48 9.94
N GLU A 204 5.96 -4.20 10.77
CA GLU A 204 6.48 -5.52 10.41
C GLU A 204 5.34 -6.51 10.16
N LEU A 205 4.29 -6.48 10.98
CA LEU A 205 3.09 -7.30 10.77
C LEU A 205 2.42 -6.99 9.43
N ARG A 206 2.22 -5.72 9.09
CA ARG A 206 1.62 -5.32 7.80
C ARG A 206 2.47 -5.72 6.60
N TYR A 207 3.78 -5.62 6.73
CA TYR A 207 4.69 -6.08 5.71
C TYR A 207 4.60 -7.60 5.51
N LYS A 208 4.59 -8.39 6.59
CA LYS A 208 4.36 -9.84 6.54
C LYS A 208 3.04 -10.21 5.88
N GLU A 209 1.94 -9.52 6.20
CA GLU A 209 0.64 -9.72 5.52
C GLU A 209 0.77 -9.55 3.99
N VAL A 210 1.52 -8.54 3.54
CA VAL A 210 1.75 -8.28 2.11
C VAL A 210 2.64 -9.34 1.47
N LEU A 211 3.72 -9.77 2.15
CA LEU A 211 4.61 -10.83 1.66
C LEU A 211 3.86 -12.15 1.48
N LEU A 212 3.07 -12.55 2.48
CA LEU A 212 2.22 -13.75 2.42
C LEU A 212 1.15 -13.63 1.33
N LEU A 213 0.55 -12.46 1.15
CA LEU A 213 -0.38 -12.21 0.06
C LEU A 213 0.30 -12.34 -1.31
N GLY A 214 1.55 -11.87 -1.44
CA GLY A 214 2.36 -12.06 -2.65
C GLY A 214 2.65 -13.54 -2.94
N LEU A 215 2.86 -14.36 -1.91
CA LEU A 215 2.99 -15.81 -2.05
C LEU A 215 1.69 -16.48 -2.49
N ILE A 216 0.56 -16.12 -1.85
CA ILE A 216 -0.76 -16.61 -2.27
C ILE A 216 -1.01 -16.23 -3.73
N ALA A 217 -0.69 -15.00 -4.12
CA ALA A 217 -0.94 -14.53 -5.48
C ALA A 217 -0.13 -15.24 -6.56
N GLN A 218 1.04 -15.79 -6.21
CA GLN A 218 1.84 -16.61 -7.12
C GLN A 218 1.27 -18.00 -7.34
N VAL A 219 0.56 -18.56 -6.35
CA VAL A 219 0.06 -19.94 -6.35
C VAL A 219 -1.43 -20.04 -6.69
N PHE A 220 -2.24 -19.05 -6.29
CA PHE A 220 -3.70 -19.07 -6.40
C PHE A 220 -4.23 -17.91 -7.23
N VAL A 221 -3.73 -17.76 -8.46
CA VAL A 221 -4.04 -16.60 -9.33
C VAL A 221 -5.55 -16.31 -9.43
N THR A 222 -6.39 -17.35 -9.51
CA THR A 222 -7.86 -17.23 -9.66
C THR A 222 -8.65 -17.34 -8.34
N ALA A 223 -8.04 -17.87 -7.28
CA ALA A 223 -8.72 -18.22 -6.02
C ALA A 223 -8.18 -17.45 -4.80
N ILE A 224 -7.44 -16.35 -5.00
CA ILE A 224 -6.84 -15.58 -3.90
C ILE A 224 -7.84 -15.30 -2.78
N ARG A 225 -9.08 -14.88 -3.12
CA ARG A 225 -10.11 -14.48 -2.16
C ARG A 225 -10.40 -15.57 -1.13
N ASP A 226 -10.41 -16.82 -1.56
CA ASP A 226 -10.76 -17.97 -0.71
C ASP A 226 -9.65 -18.26 0.31
N HIS A 227 -8.43 -17.81 0.03
CA HIS A 227 -7.24 -18.03 0.86
C HIS A 227 -6.82 -16.79 1.66
N LEU A 228 -7.63 -15.73 1.67
CA LEU A 228 -7.38 -14.54 2.50
C LEU A 228 -7.79 -14.73 3.97
N GLN A 229 -8.65 -15.72 4.25
CA GLN A 229 -9.08 -16.01 5.61
C GLN A 229 -7.88 -16.49 6.43
N GLY A 230 -7.59 -15.78 7.53
CA GLY A 230 -6.45 -16.11 8.39
C GLY A 230 -5.11 -15.46 8.00
N LEU A 231 -5.04 -14.64 6.93
CA LEU A 231 -3.81 -13.96 6.51
C LEU A 231 -3.11 -13.22 7.66
N ARG A 232 -3.89 -12.50 8.48
CA ARG A 232 -3.37 -11.79 9.64
C ARG A 232 -2.82 -12.73 10.71
N THR A 233 -3.50 -13.86 10.97
CA THR A 233 -3.04 -14.88 11.92
C THR A 233 -1.70 -15.45 11.46
N TRP A 234 -1.61 -15.86 10.20
CA TRP A 234 -0.34 -16.34 9.64
C TRP A 234 0.75 -15.28 9.68
N ALA A 235 0.43 -14.01 9.41
CA ALA A 235 1.40 -12.92 9.49
C ALA A 235 1.93 -12.68 10.91
N VAL A 236 1.12 -12.91 11.95
CA VAL A 236 1.56 -12.84 13.36
C VAL A 236 2.57 -13.94 13.67
N GLU A 237 2.32 -15.16 13.20
CA GLU A 237 3.19 -16.33 13.43
C GLU A 237 4.43 -16.35 12.53
N THR A 238 4.36 -15.67 11.40
CA THR A 238 5.45 -15.59 10.44
C THR A 238 6.64 -14.85 11.04
N ARG A 239 7.83 -15.42 10.88
CA ARG A 239 9.09 -14.77 11.26
C ARG A 239 9.81 -14.23 10.04
N LEU A 240 10.47 -13.10 10.22
CA LEU A 240 11.29 -12.45 9.20
C LEU A 240 12.67 -12.25 9.80
N GLU A 241 13.64 -13.03 9.32
CA GLU A 241 14.95 -13.15 9.95
C GLU A 241 16.09 -12.73 9.01
N ASN A 242 17.22 -12.38 9.62
CA ASN A 242 18.45 -12.12 8.87
C ASN A 242 19.02 -13.47 8.35
N PRO A 243 19.54 -13.53 7.12
CA PRO A 243 20.12 -14.76 6.55
C PRO A 243 21.38 -15.28 7.29
N PHE A 244 21.93 -14.53 8.24
CA PHE A 244 23.11 -14.94 9.01
C PHE A 244 22.90 -16.30 9.69
N GLY A 245 23.82 -17.25 9.45
CA GLY A 245 23.74 -18.62 9.97
C GLY A 245 22.86 -19.58 9.17
N LEU A 246 22.20 -19.10 8.10
CA LEU A 246 21.34 -19.91 7.23
C LEU A 246 22.00 -20.27 5.89
N THR A 247 23.25 -19.84 5.65
CA THR A 247 24.02 -20.16 4.45
C THR A 247 24.09 -21.67 4.22
N GLY A 248 23.87 -22.11 2.98
CA GLY A 248 23.88 -23.52 2.61
C GLY A 248 22.57 -24.28 2.86
N GLN A 249 21.62 -23.72 3.62
CA GLN A 249 20.31 -24.33 3.82
C GLN A 249 19.44 -24.23 2.56
N ARG A 250 18.49 -25.16 2.40
CA ARG A 250 17.59 -25.28 1.25
C ARG A 250 16.12 -25.14 1.69
N GLY A 251 15.21 -24.90 0.75
CA GLY A 251 13.78 -24.82 1.03
C GLY A 251 13.40 -23.58 1.85
N LEU A 252 14.22 -22.54 1.78
CA LEU A 252 13.97 -21.27 2.46
C LEU A 252 13.12 -20.36 1.58
N TRP A 253 12.23 -19.58 2.18
CA TRP A 253 11.52 -18.52 1.48
C TRP A 253 12.31 -17.23 1.60
N LEU A 254 12.68 -16.65 0.46
CA LEU A 254 13.57 -15.49 0.38
C LEU A 254 12.80 -14.25 0.00
N VAL A 255 13.14 -13.15 0.66
CA VAL A 255 12.74 -11.79 0.32
C VAL A 255 14.00 -11.06 -0.12
N ASP A 256 14.27 -11.06 -1.42
CA ASP A 256 15.35 -10.26 -2.00
C ASP A 256 14.90 -8.79 -2.06
N LEU A 257 15.67 -7.92 -1.41
CA LEU A 257 15.32 -6.50 -1.28
C LEU A 257 15.70 -5.69 -2.52
N ALA A 258 16.57 -6.21 -3.39
CA ALA A 258 16.95 -5.57 -4.64
C ALA A 258 15.98 -5.91 -5.78
N ASP A 259 15.39 -7.09 -5.71
CA ASP A 259 14.47 -7.58 -6.73
C ASP A 259 13.09 -6.93 -6.65
N ASP A 260 12.50 -6.72 -7.83
CA ASP A 260 11.12 -6.27 -7.96
C ASP A 260 10.16 -7.45 -7.98
N ALA A 261 10.25 -8.29 -6.95
CA ALA A 261 9.51 -9.54 -6.86
C ALA A 261 8.91 -9.78 -5.46
N PRO A 262 7.81 -10.54 -5.37
CA PRO A 262 7.32 -11.09 -4.10
C PRO A 262 8.35 -12.09 -3.52
N PRO A 263 8.15 -12.57 -2.28
CA PRO A 263 8.95 -13.68 -1.77
C PRO A 263 8.90 -14.89 -2.70
N CYS A 264 9.99 -15.62 -2.79
CA CYS A 264 10.08 -16.85 -3.59
C CYS A 264 10.79 -17.95 -2.81
N GLU A 265 10.53 -19.20 -3.19
CA GLU A 265 11.22 -20.35 -2.60
C GLU A 265 12.61 -20.51 -3.23
N CYS A 266 13.63 -20.62 -2.38
CA CYS A 266 14.99 -20.92 -2.81
C CYS A 266 15.08 -22.40 -3.19
N THR A 267 15.22 -22.66 -4.49
CA THR A 267 15.38 -24.02 -5.04
C THR A 267 16.74 -24.65 -4.69
N GLY A 268 17.74 -23.83 -4.34
CA GLY A 268 19.11 -24.24 -4.04
C GLY A 268 19.55 -23.92 -2.60
N PRO A 269 20.82 -24.20 -2.27
CA PRO A 269 21.41 -23.72 -1.03
C PRO A 269 21.49 -22.19 -1.02
N LEU A 270 21.21 -21.57 0.13
CA LEU A 270 21.31 -20.12 0.29
C LEU A 270 22.74 -19.64 0.07
N SER A 271 22.91 -18.66 -0.83
CA SER A 271 24.20 -18.02 -1.12
C SER A 271 24.72 -17.23 0.08
N PRO A 272 26.04 -17.27 0.39
CA PRO A 272 26.65 -16.41 1.41
C PRO A 272 26.52 -14.90 1.08
N ASP A 273 26.37 -14.58 -0.20
CA ASP A 273 26.25 -13.20 -0.68
C ASP A 273 24.81 -12.69 -0.75
N PHE A 274 23.82 -13.50 -0.34
CA PHE A 274 22.42 -13.07 -0.34
C PHE A 274 22.23 -11.83 0.53
N ARG A 275 21.51 -10.84 0.00
CA ARG A 275 21.21 -9.55 0.65
C ARG A 275 19.69 -9.38 0.72
N GLY A 276 19.10 -9.97 1.74
CA GLY A 276 17.67 -9.89 1.95
C GLY A 276 17.26 -10.43 3.30
N TRP A 277 16.01 -10.88 3.37
CA TRP A 277 15.47 -11.55 4.56
C TRP A 277 15.00 -12.96 4.23
N VAL A 278 15.02 -13.81 5.24
CA VAL A 278 14.42 -15.15 5.18
C VAL A 278 13.07 -15.09 5.86
N LEU A 279 12.04 -15.52 5.13
CA LEU A 279 10.67 -15.61 5.60
C LEU A 279 10.41 -17.04 6.11
N PHE A 280 9.91 -17.14 7.33
CA PHE A 280 9.46 -18.41 7.92
C PHE A 280 7.96 -18.34 8.13
N PRO A 281 7.16 -18.69 7.12
CA PRO A 281 5.71 -18.82 7.28
C PRO A 281 5.36 -20.00 8.20
N PRO A 282 4.18 -19.99 8.85
CA PRO A 282 3.72 -21.13 9.65
C PRO A 282 3.47 -22.36 8.77
N GLU A 283 3.61 -23.55 9.35
CA GLU A 283 3.51 -24.83 8.63
C GLU A 283 2.16 -24.99 7.91
N ASP A 284 1.07 -24.55 8.52
CA ASP A 284 -0.28 -24.59 7.93
C ASP A 284 -0.36 -23.77 6.63
N PHE A 285 0.32 -22.63 6.58
CA PHE A 285 0.40 -21.81 5.38
C PHE A 285 1.22 -22.52 4.28
N VAL A 286 2.35 -23.13 4.64
CA VAL A 286 3.18 -23.89 3.68
C VAL A 286 2.40 -25.07 3.11
N ARG A 287 1.74 -25.86 3.96
CA ARG A 287 0.89 -26.98 3.53
C ARG A 287 -0.21 -26.54 2.57
N MET A 288 -0.79 -25.36 2.80
CA MET A 288 -1.79 -24.77 1.92
C MET A 288 -1.20 -24.42 0.54
N LEU A 289 -0.01 -23.81 0.48
CA LEU A 289 0.69 -23.55 -0.79
C LEU A 289 1.04 -24.85 -1.54
N ASP A 290 1.55 -25.86 -0.84
CA ASP A 290 1.98 -27.13 -1.44
C ASP A 290 0.80 -27.93 -2.00
N SER A 291 -0.33 -27.92 -1.31
CA SER A 291 -1.56 -28.61 -1.76
C SER A 291 -2.05 -28.10 -3.12
N ALA A 292 -1.88 -26.81 -3.38
CA ALA A 292 -2.25 -26.19 -4.65
C ALA A 292 -1.28 -26.52 -5.77
N ARG A 293 0.02 -26.48 -5.50
CA ARG A 293 1.06 -26.88 -6.46
C ARG A 293 0.89 -28.34 -6.91
N LEU A 294 0.56 -29.23 -5.97
CA LEU A 294 0.26 -30.62 -6.29
C LEU A 294 -1.00 -30.76 -7.15
N SER A 295 -2.06 -30.02 -6.82
CA SER A 295 -3.31 -30.03 -7.59
C SER A 295 -3.10 -29.58 -9.04
N GLU A 296 -2.27 -28.57 -9.28
CA GLU A 296 -1.89 -28.14 -10.64
C GLU A 296 -1.06 -29.18 -11.40
N ALA A 297 -0.10 -29.83 -10.72
CA ALA A 297 0.71 -30.88 -11.33
C ALA A 297 -0.15 -32.07 -11.78
N PHE A 298 -1.09 -32.51 -10.93
CA PHE A 298 -2.03 -33.58 -11.27
C PHE A 298 -3.00 -33.20 -12.40
N ALA A 299 -3.39 -31.93 -12.52
CA ALA A 299 -4.23 -31.46 -13.63
C ALA A 299 -3.48 -31.49 -14.98
N ARG A 300 -2.18 -31.13 -14.97
CA ARG A 300 -1.31 -31.17 -16.17
C ARG A 300 -1.03 -32.59 -16.64
N ASP A 301 -0.72 -33.51 -15.73
CA ASP A 301 -0.42 -34.92 -16.08
C ASP A 301 -1.63 -35.69 -16.64
N ARG A 302 -2.86 -35.23 -16.36
CA ARG A 302 -4.09 -35.84 -16.90
C ARG A 302 -4.49 -35.33 -18.28
N GLY A 303 -3.71 -34.45 -18.90
CA GLY A 303 -4.02 -33.91 -20.23
C GLY A 303 -5.34 -33.11 -20.28
N VAL A 304 -5.85 -32.67 -19.13
CA VAL A 304 -7.02 -31.79 -19.07
C VAL A 304 -6.53 -30.42 -19.51
N CYS A 305 -6.66 -30.13 -20.80
CA CYS A 305 -6.52 -28.77 -21.31
C CYS A 305 -7.45 -27.88 -20.47
N PRO A 306 -6.95 -26.80 -19.85
CA PRO A 306 -7.84 -25.85 -19.20
C PRO A 306 -8.74 -25.30 -20.29
N SER A 307 -10.03 -25.60 -20.19
CA SER A 307 -11.05 -25.06 -21.09
C SER A 307 -10.94 -23.54 -21.06
N THR A 308 -10.37 -22.97 -22.12
CA THR A 308 -10.46 -21.55 -22.41
C THR A 308 -11.94 -21.20 -22.53
N CYS A 309 -12.44 -20.46 -21.55
CA CYS A 309 -13.69 -19.70 -21.62
C CYS A 309 -13.34 -18.22 -21.57
#